data_AF-A0A059IX62-F1
#
_entry.id   AF-A0A059IX62-F1
#
_cell.length_a   1.000
_cell.length_b   1.000
_cell.length_c   1.000
_cell.angle_alpha   90.00
_cell.angle_beta   90.00
_cell.angle_gamma   90.00
#
_symmetry.space_group_name_H-M   'P 1'
#
loop_
_entity.id
_entity.type
_entity.pdbx_description
1 polymer ?
#
loop_
_entity_poly.entity_id
_entity_poly.type
_entity_poly.pdbx_seq_one_letter_code
_entity_poly.pdbx_strand_id
1 'polypeptide(L)'
;MAFNGGLNKKHLSGMKDPRVLLSQHLVERAEKQWSGDVFSLKGALIRIYENWHLFNAHLSEPVPCPISFTQSEIDAYYEQEPTWFEMNGLVEYWKSELGGLGDDGWVKTEAYEDTLKKNMELKQVLLEGSDTPEEERCVQEQWPFQDHEE
;
A
#
# COMPACT_ATOMS: atom_id res chain seq x y z
N MET A 1 24.29 -3.79 -0.06
CA MET A 1 24.52 -4.17 -1.48
C MET A 1 25.69 -3.38 -2.11
N ALA A 2 26.80 -3.17 -1.39
CA ALA A 2 27.93 -2.36 -1.88
C ALA A 2 29.07 -3.18 -2.53
N PHE A 3 29.09 -4.50 -2.35
CA PHE A 3 30.31 -5.29 -2.57
C PHE A 3 30.43 -6.01 -3.94
N ASN A 4 29.38 -6.05 -4.77
CA ASN A 4 29.40 -6.74 -6.08
C ASN A 4 29.15 -5.83 -7.30
N GLY A 5 28.67 -4.59 -7.09
CA GLY A 5 28.36 -3.66 -8.19
C GLY A 5 29.57 -3.24 -9.04
N GLY A 6 30.77 -3.21 -8.45
CA GLY A 6 32.01 -2.92 -9.19
C GLY A 6 32.44 -4.06 -10.14
N LEU A 7 32.07 -5.30 -9.83
CA LEU A 7 32.46 -6.50 -10.58
C LEU A 7 31.44 -6.88 -11.67
N ASN A 8 30.18 -6.45 -11.54
CA ASN A 8 29.14 -6.71 -12.53
C ASN A 8 28.43 -5.42 -12.94
N LYS A 9 29.08 -4.67 -13.83
CA LYS A 9 28.56 -3.39 -14.37
C LYS A 9 27.22 -3.54 -15.07
N LYS A 10 26.98 -4.67 -15.76
CA LYS A 10 25.71 -4.95 -16.46
C LYS A 10 24.57 -5.15 -15.48
N HIS A 11 24.80 -5.88 -14.40
CA HIS A 11 23.82 -6.03 -13.33
C HIS A 11 23.52 -4.68 -12.67
N LEU A 12 24.54 -3.91 -12.31
CA LEU A 12 24.36 -2.59 -11.72
C LEU A 12 23.62 -1.62 -12.66
N SER A 13 23.88 -1.65 -13.97
CA SER A 13 23.14 -0.84 -14.94
C SER A 13 21.68 -1.28 -15.05
N GLY A 14 21.41 -2.58 -15.02
CA GLY A 14 20.04 -3.11 -15.03
C GLY A 14 19.25 -2.71 -13.77
N MET A 15 19.88 -2.70 -12.60
CA MET A 15 19.21 -2.23 -11.36
C MET A 15 18.86 -0.74 -11.38
N LYS A 16 19.59 0.07 -12.15
CA LYS A 16 19.30 1.50 -12.32
C LYS A 16 18.28 1.77 -13.41
N ASP A 17 17.85 0.74 -14.13
CA ASP A 17 16.86 0.87 -15.18
C ASP A 17 15.49 1.17 -14.56
N PRO A 18 14.87 2.31 -14.86
CA PRO A 18 13.59 2.69 -14.27
C PRO A 18 12.47 1.69 -14.61
N ARG A 19 12.59 0.95 -15.74
CA ARG A 19 11.63 -0.09 -16.13
C ARG A 19 11.58 -1.22 -15.11
N VAL A 20 12.73 -1.57 -14.53
CA VAL A 20 12.82 -2.66 -13.53
C VAL A 20 12.04 -2.29 -12.28
N LEU A 21 12.24 -1.07 -11.76
CA LEU A 21 11.54 -0.60 -10.56
C LEU A 21 10.04 -0.48 -10.80
N LEU A 22 9.62 0.05 -11.95
CA LEU A 22 8.21 0.17 -12.31
C LEU A 22 7.53 -1.20 -12.44
N SER A 23 8.17 -2.14 -13.14
CA SER A 23 7.64 -3.50 -13.30
C SER A 23 7.61 -4.27 -11.97
N GLN A 24 8.67 -4.16 -11.17
CA GLN A 24 8.72 -4.79 -9.84
C GLN A 24 7.59 -4.25 -8.96
N HIS A 25 7.41 -2.94 -8.91
CA HIS A 25 6.35 -2.32 -8.12
C HIS A 25 4.96 -2.79 -8.54
N LEU A 26 4.68 -2.89 -9.85
CA LEU A 26 3.41 -3.42 -10.34
C LEU A 26 3.17 -4.87 -9.91
N VAL A 27 4.17 -5.73 -10.04
CA VAL A 27 4.07 -7.14 -9.66
C VAL A 27 3.83 -7.28 -8.16
N GLU A 28 4.60 -6.57 -7.33
CA GLU A 28 4.43 -6.58 -5.86
C GLU A 28 3.03 -6.14 -5.44
N ARG A 29 2.43 -5.16 -6.12
CA ARG A 29 1.06 -4.71 -5.83
C ARG A 29 0.01 -5.70 -6.35
N ALA A 30 0.25 -6.34 -7.50
CA ALA A 30 -0.67 -7.35 -8.05
C ALA A 30 -0.71 -8.65 -7.23
N GLU A 31 0.39 -9.01 -6.54
CA GLU A 31 0.44 -10.19 -5.67
C GLU A 31 -0.39 -10.03 -4.39
N LYS A 32 -0.66 -8.78 -3.97
CA LYS A 32 -1.41 -8.46 -2.75
C LYS A 32 -2.94 -8.43 -2.93
N GLN A 33 -3.48 -9.05 -3.97
CA GLN A 33 -4.93 -9.06 -4.26
C GLN A 33 -5.81 -9.50 -3.08
N TRP A 34 -5.32 -10.42 -2.24
CA TRP A 34 -6.03 -10.92 -1.07
C TRP A 34 -6.15 -9.91 0.07
N SER A 35 -5.34 -8.85 0.09
CA SER A 35 -5.43 -7.78 1.09
C SER A 35 -6.44 -6.69 0.71
N GLY A 36 -7.11 -6.79 -0.45
CA GLY A 36 -8.11 -5.81 -0.90
C GLY A 36 -7.56 -4.44 -1.29
N ASP A 37 -6.24 -4.25 -1.36
CA ASP A 37 -5.60 -2.96 -1.66
C ASP A 37 -5.61 -2.65 -3.18
N VAL A 38 -6.80 -2.35 -3.70
CA VAL A 38 -7.01 -1.96 -5.10
C VAL A 38 -6.47 -0.55 -5.37
N PHE A 39 -6.44 0.31 -4.35
CA PHE A 39 -5.97 1.68 -4.50
C PHE A 39 -4.48 1.71 -4.90
N SER A 40 -3.61 1.02 -4.16
CA SER A 40 -2.19 0.97 -4.50
C SER A 40 -1.92 0.28 -5.84
N LEU A 41 -2.72 -0.74 -6.20
CA LEU A 41 -2.62 -1.38 -7.51
C LEU A 41 -2.96 -0.40 -8.64
N LYS A 42 -4.03 0.40 -8.48
CA LYS A 42 -4.37 1.46 -9.43
C LYS A 42 -3.22 2.46 -9.58
N GLY A 43 -2.60 2.86 -8.47
CA GLY A 43 -1.42 3.72 -8.47
C GLY A 43 -0.23 3.15 -9.24
N ALA A 44 0.04 1.85 -9.11
CA ALA A 44 1.10 1.19 -9.86
C ALA A 44 0.80 1.15 -11.37
N LEU A 45 -0.46 0.90 -11.75
CA LEU A 45 -0.90 0.91 -13.14
C LEU A 45 -0.82 2.32 -13.77
N ILE A 46 -1.24 3.37 -13.05
CA ILE A 46 -1.11 4.75 -13.50
C ILE A 46 0.35 5.09 -13.77
N ARG A 47 1.26 4.75 -12.85
CA ARG A 47 2.70 5.00 -13.03
C ARG A 47 3.28 4.27 -14.24
N ILE A 48 2.83 3.04 -14.52
CA ILE A 48 3.20 2.30 -15.73
C ILE A 48 2.70 3.02 -16.99
N TYR A 49 1.45 3.48 -16.97
CA TYR A 49 0.85 4.21 -18.08
C TYR A 49 1.61 5.52 -18.39
N GLU A 50 1.88 6.35 -17.38
CA GLU A 50 2.59 7.62 -17.52
C GLU A 50 4.05 7.43 -18.01
N ASN A 51 4.68 6.34 -17.57
CA ASN A 51 6.07 6.02 -17.91
C ASN A 51 6.20 5.02 -19.08
N TRP A 52 5.12 4.76 -19.83
CA TRP A 52 5.13 3.76 -20.90
C TRP A 52 6.19 4.06 -21.98
N HIS A 53 6.50 5.34 -22.20
CA HIS A 53 7.54 5.80 -23.11
C HIS A 53 8.92 5.18 -22.80
N LEU A 54 9.22 4.83 -21.54
CA LEU A 54 10.46 4.17 -21.15
C LEU A 54 10.58 2.75 -21.72
N PHE A 55 9.45 2.02 -21.82
CA PHE A 55 9.42 0.67 -22.40
C PHE A 55 9.62 0.70 -23.92
N ASN A 56 9.20 1.79 -24.56
CA ASN A 56 9.39 2.02 -26.00
C ASN A 56 10.75 2.60 -26.38
N ALA A 57 11.54 3.12 -25.42
CA ALA A 57 12.76 3.90 -25.69
C ALA A 57 13.82 3.17 -26.54
N HIS A 58 13.80 1.84 -26.59
CA HIS A 58 14.75 1.02 -27.36
C HIS A 58 14.11 0.21 -28.48
N LEU A 59 12.80 0.36 -28.72
CA LEU A 59 12.09 -0.33 -29.78
C LEU A 59 12.14 0.50 -31.07
N SER A 60 12.40 -0.17 -32.20
CA SER A 60 12.36 0.48 -33.52
C SER A 60 10.94 0.92 -33.90
N GLU A 61 9.93 0.19 -33.39
CA GLU A 61 8.52 0.48 -33.58
C GLU A 61 7.86 0.59 -32.18
N PRO A 62 7.47 1.80 -31.74
CA PRO A 62 6.79 1.98 -30.46
C PRO A 62 5.43 1.28 -30.42
N VAL A 63 5.14 0.58 -29.33
CA VAL A 63 3.85 -0.09 -29.10
C VAL A 63 2.99 0.78 -28.18
N PRO A 64 1.68 0.98 -28.48
CA PRO A 64 0.79 1.70 -27.58
C PRO A 64 0.67 0.99 -26.22
N CYS A 65 0.43 1.76 -25.16
CA CYS A 65 0.18 1.19 -23.85
C CYS A 65 -1.11 0.35 -23.88
N PRO A 66 -1.13 -0.88 -23.33
CA PRO A 66 -2.33 -1.72 -23.34
C PRO A 66 -3.44 -1.22 -22.41
N ILE A 67 -3.10 -0.27 -21.52
CA ILE A 67 -4.02 0.35 -20.57
C ILE A 67 -4.07 1.86 -20.84
N SER A 68 -5.18 2.49 -20.48
CA SER A 68 -5.39 3.93 -20.65
C SER A 68 -6.18 4.49 -19.48
N PHE A 69 -5.82 5.69 -19.06
CA PHE A 69 -6.54 6.46 -18.05
C PHE A 69 -6.87 7.85 -18.60
N THR A 70 -8.02 8.37 -18.20
CA THR A 70 -8.36 9.77 -18.43
C THR A 70 -7.56 10.67 -17.50
N GLN A 71 -7.29 11.91 -17.92
CA GLN A 71 -6.56 12.86 -17.07
C GLN A 71 -7.26 13.07 -15.72
N SER A 72 -8.60 13.13 -15.72
CA SER A 72 -9.41 13.23 -14.51
C SER A 72 -9.23 12.06 -13.54
N GLU A 73 -9.04 10.83 -14.04
CA GLU A 73 -8.81 9.67 -13.18
C GLU A 73 -7.43 9.71 -12.53
N ILE A 74 -6.43 10.24 -13.25
CA ILE A 74 -5.07 10.40 -12.77
C ILE A 74 -5.03 11.50 -11.70
N ASP A 75 -5.62 12.65 -11.98
CA ASP A 75 -5.67 13.80 -11.08
C ASP A 75 -6.40 13.42 -9.77
N ALA A 76 -7.58 12.80 -9.89
CA ALA A 76 -8.33 12.34 -8.72
C ALA A 76 -7.58 11.29 -7.89
N TYR A 77 -6.78 10.42 -8.54
CA TYR A 77 -5.95 9.47 -7.82
C TYR A 77 -4.84 10.18 -7.03
N TYR A 78 -4.11 11.10 -7.65
CA TYR A 78 -3.03 11.83 -6.99
C TYR A 78 -3.53 12.79 -5.91
N GLU A 79 -4.77 13.27 -5.99
CA GLU A 79 -5.41 14.04 -4.91
C GLU A 79 -5.66 13.16 -3.67
N GLN A 80 -6.03 11.89 -3.85
CA GLN A 80 -6.34 10.95 -2.76
C GLN A 80 -5.12 10.22 -2.19
N GLU A 81 -4.06 10.06 -3.00
CA GLU A 81 -2.88 9.26 -2.64
C GLU A 81 -2.18 9.70 -1.35
N PRO A 82 -1.99 11.01 -1.05
CA PRO A 82 -1.38 11.44 0.20
C PRO A 82 -2.16 10.98 1.43
N THR A 83 -3.49 11.19 1.43
CA THR A 83 -4.36 10.76 2.53
C THR A 83 -4.34 9.24 2.69
N TRP A 84 -4.38 8.50 1.58
CA TRP A 84 -4.24 7.04 1.60
C TRP A 84 -2.92 6.59 2.23
N PHE A 85 -1.81 7.25 1.89
CA PHE A 85 -0.50 6.95 2.44
C PHE A 85 -0.42 7.22 3.95
N GLU A 86 -0.94 8.36 4.39
CA GLU A 86 -1.01 8.73 5.82
C GLU A 86 -1.85 7.73 6.62
N MET A 87 -3.02 7.34 6.10
CA MET A 87 -3.90 6.36 6.74
C MET A 87 -3.23 5.00 6.87
N ASN A 88 -2.54 4.52 5.83
CA ASN A 88 -1.78 3.27 5.91
C ASN A 88 -0.64 3.35 6.94
N GLY A 89 0.05 4.49 7.02
CA GLY A 89 1.07 4.72 8.04
C GLY A 89 0.50 4.65 9.46
N LEU A 90 -0.69 5.20 9.68
CA LEU A 90 -1.38 5.14 10.96
C LEU A 90 -1.79 3.71 11.34
N VAL A 91 -2.32 2.93 10.39
CA VAL A 91 -2.68 1.52 10.61
C VAL A 91 -1.43 0.69 10.94
N GLU A 92 -0.32 0.90 10.24
CA GLU A 92 0.93 0.20 10.51
C GLU A 92 1.50 0.55 11.89
N TYR A 93 1.38 1.82 12.29
CA TYR A 93 1.72 2.24 13.65
C TYR A 93 0.86 1.51 14.69
N TRP A 94 -0.46 1.42 14.50
CA TRP A 94 -1.32 0.67 15.41
C TRP A 94 -0.99 -0.83 15.46
N LYS A 95 -0.70 -1.46 14.32
CA LYS A 95 -0.22 -2.86 14.30
C LYS A 95 1.04 -3.04 15.14
N SER A 96 1.96 -2.07 15.11
CA SER A 96 3.18 -2.11 15.92
C SER A 96 2.88 -2.02 17.43
N GLU A 97 1.90 -1.20 17.84
CA GLU A 97 1.46 -1.07 19.24
C GLU A 97 0.71 -2.32 19.75
N LEU A 98 0.02 -3.01 18.84
CA LEU A 98 -0.73 -4.26 19.06
C LEU A 98 0.15 -5.52 19.06
N GLY A 99 1.46 -5.37 19.33
CA GLY A 99 2.40 -6.49 19.47
C GLY A 99 2.99 -6.99 18.15
N GLY A 100 2.94 -6.16 17.09
CA GLY A 100 3.44 -6.51 15.76
C GLY A 100 2.49 -7.44 15.02
N LEU A 101 1.20 -7.07 15.02
CA LEU A 101 0.14 -7.79 14.32
C LEU A 101 0.55 -8.03 12.85
N GLY A 102 0.45 -9.27 12.39
CA GLY A 102 0.65 -9.59 10.98
C GLY A 102 -0.44 -8.96 10.10
N ASP A 103 -0.20 -8.90 8.79
CA ASP A 103 -1.22 -8.48 7.81
C ASP A 103 -2.46 -9.38 7.80
N ASP A 104 -2.33 -10.59 8.35
CA ASP A 104 -3.37 -11.60 8.53
C ASP A 104 -4.10 -11.49 9.88
N GLY A 105 -3.75 -10.52 10.73
CA GLY A 105 -4.37 -10.31 12.04
C GLY A 105 -3.92 -11.31 13.11
N TRP A 106 -2.95 -12.17 12.83
CA TRP A 106 -2.51 -13.18 13.81
C TRP A 106 -1.55 -12.59 14.84
N VAL A 107 -1.73 -13.03 16.09
CA VAL A 107 -0.79 -12.81 17.18
C VAL A 107 -0.42 -14.13 17.85
N LYS A 108 0.69 -14.11 18.57
CA LYS A 108 1.08 -15.25 19.41
C LYS A 108 0.05 -15.45 20.52
N THR A 109 -0.25 -16.70 20.85
CA THR A 109 -1.25 -17.06 21.87
C THR A 109 -0.98 -16.39 23.21
N GLU A 110 0.29 -16.25 23.61
CA GLU A 110 0.66 -15.63 24.88
C GLU A 110 0.38 -14.12 24.91
N ALA A 111 0.30 -13.47 23.75
CA ALA A 111 0.06 -12.04 23.61
C ALA A 111 -1.40 -11.71 23.26
N TYR A 112 -2.25 -12.72 22.99
CA TYR A 112 -3.60 -12.53 22.49
C TYR A 112 -4.47 -11.64 23.38
N GLU A 113 -4.57 -11.99 24.67
CA GLU A 113 -5.38 -11.24 25.64
C GLU A 113 -4.90 -9.79 25.81
N ASP A 114 -3.58 -9.59 25.89
CA ASP A 114 -2.97 -8.26 26.02
C ASP A 114 -3.21 -7.41 24.76
N THR A 115 -3.10 -8.02 23.57
CA THR A 115 -3.37 -7.35 22.29
C THR A 115 -4.84 -6.99 22.16
N LEU A 116 -5.78 -7.88 22.54
CA LEU A 116 -7.21 -7.59 22.54
C LEU A 116 -7.53 -6.40 23.45
N LYS A 117 -6.97 -6.38 24.66
CA LYS A 117 -7.18 -5.28 25.59
C LYS A 117 -6.68 -3.95 25.01
N LYS A 118 -5.46 -3.93 24.45
CA LYS A 118 -4.91 -2.73 23.80
C LYS A 118 -5.73 -2.29 22.59
N ASN A 119 -6.26 -3.23 21.81
CA ASN A 119 -7.12 -2.95 20.68
C ASN A 119 -8.39 -2.19 21.11
N MET A 120 -9.03 -2.64 22.20
CA MET A 120 -10.18 -1.96 22.78
C MET A 120 -9.82 -0.57 23.32
N GLU A 121 -8.66 -0.44 24.00
CA GLU A 121 -8.16 0.84 24.49
C GLU A 121 -7.92 1.85 23.34
N LEU A 122 -7.27 1.41 22.25
CA LEU A 122 -7.05 2.24 21.06
C LEU A 122 -8.37 2.68 20.40
N LYS A 123 -9.33 1.78 20.27
CA LYS A 123 -10.67 2.11 19.74
C LYS A 123 -11.36 3.15 20.63
N GLN A 124 -11.27 3.00 21.96
CA GLN A 124 -11.85 3.95 22.91
C GLN A 124 -11.21 5.33 22.82
N VAL A 125 -9.88 5.41 22.71
CA VAL A 125 -9.16 6.69 22.53
C VAL A 125 -9.66 7.43 21.28
N LEU A 126 -9.92 6.72 20.17
CA LEU A 126 -10.48 7.33 18.96
C LEU A 126 -11.93 7.79 19.14
N LEU A 127 -12.76 7.02 19.85
CA LEU A 127 -14.13 7.41 20.15
C LEU A 127 -14.18 8.65 21.03
N GLU A 128 -13.35 8.72 22.07
CA GLU A 128 -13.26 9.88 22.98
C GLU A 128 -12.73 11.14 22.29
N GLY A 129 -11.92 10.98 21.23
CA GLY A 129 -11.40 12.06 20.41
C GLY A 129 -12.28 12.44 19.21
N SER A 130 -13.43 11.78 19.02
CA SER A 130 -14.37 12.10 17.93
C SER A 130 -15.20 13.33 18.31
N ASP A 131 -15.23 14.33 17.44
CA ASP A 131 -15.95 15.59 17.68
C ASP A 131 -17.37 15.57 17.10
N THR A 132 -17.65 14.62 16.19
CA THR A 132 -18.93 14.50 15.48
C THR A 132 -19.55 13.11 15.58
N PRO A 133 -20.91 13.00 15.55
CA PRO A 133 -21.58 11.70 15.50
C PRO A 133 -21.18 10.85 14.29
N GLU A 134 -20.84 11.50 13.17
CA GLU A 134 -20.34 10.83 11.98
C GLU A 134 -18.98 10.16 12.20
N GLU A 135 -18.05 10.83 12.88
CA GLU A 135 -16.74 10.27 13.26
C GLU A 135 -16.89 9.10 14.22
N GLU A 136 -17.72 9.25 15.26
CA GLU A 136 -18.01 8.16 16.21
C GLU A 136 -18.55 6.93 15.47
N ARG A 137 -19.51 7.13 14.55
CA ARG A 137 -20.07 6.04 13.74
C ARG A 137 -19.01 5.38 12.86
N CYS A 138 -18.14 6.16 12.22
CA CYS A 138 -17.04 5.62 11.42
C CYS A 138 -16.12 4.74 12.26
N VAL A 139 -15.73 5.18 13.47
CA VAL A 139 -14.90 4.37 14.37
C VAL A 139 -15.63 3.11 14.82
N GLN A 140 -16.94 3.17 15.06
CA GLN A 140 -17.71 2.00 15.46
C GLN A 140 -17.82 0.95 14.36
N GLU A 141 -18.19 1.36 13.15
CA GLU A 141 -18.52 0.49 12.01
C GLU A 141 -17.30 0.07 11.18
N GLN A 142 -16.27 0.93 11.10
CA GLN A 142 -15.13 0.76 10.21
C GLN A 142 -13.82 0.49 10.94
N TRP A 143 -13.88 0.06 12.21
CA TRP A 143 -12.68 -0.29 12.96
C TRP A 143 -11.94 -1.46 12.28
N PRO A 144 -10.67 -1.29 11.89
CA PRO A 144 -9.95 -2.28 11.09
C PRO A 144 -9.62 -3.59 11.84
N PHE A 145 -9.64 -3.55 13.18
CA PHE A 145 -9.34 -4.71 14.03
C PHE A 145 -10.58 -5.17 14.79
N GLN A 146 -11.76 -5.08 14.17
CA GLN A 146 -12.99 -5.60 14.73
C GLN A 146 -13.09 -7.11 14.50
N ASP A 147 -13.62 -7.83 15.49
CA ASP A 147 -13.97 -9.22 15.29
C ASP A 147 -15.13 -9.32 14.30
N HIS A 148 -14.97 -10.16 13.29
CA HIS A 148 -16.03 -10.53 12.37
C HIS A 148 -16.49 -11.94 12.72
N GLU A 149 -17.81 -12.19 12.73
CA GLU A 149 -18.31 -13.56 12.76
C GLU A 149 -17.93 -14.23 11.43
N GLU A 150 -17.10 -15.28 11.50
CA GLU A 150 -16.79 -16.17 10.36
C GLU A 150 -17.85 -17.25 10.13
#